data_AF-A0A819S9A5-F1
#
_entry.id   AF-A0A819S9A5-F1
#
_cell.length_a   1.000
_cell.length_b   1.000
_cell.length_c   1.000
_cell.angle_alpha   90.00
_cell.angle_beta   90.00
_cell.angle_gamma   90.00
#
_symmetry.space_group_name_H-M   'P 1'
#
loop_
_entity.id
_entity.type
_entity.pdbx_description
1 polymer ?
#
loop_
_entity_poly.entity_id
_entity_poly.type
_entity_poly.pdbx_seq_one_letter_code
_entity_poly.pdbx_strand_id
1 'polypeptide(L)'
;METTNWILAPLRVTIRDLRGKEKSVNLDTNALEVLKYQGSVHGEFEEDSEAQKTYYEEISDILKKRLGASRVLIYHYFFRSRGTPSIEEQHDDRHNNPIFYPHVDVAAAKIPSLVEKLLGKEEAERAMQHRFQVINVWRPLGSNPITHKPLAICDYRSIDVDKDVHSFDILGIGYTGAAYTISPNVKNTHTWYYLSQMRSDEMFVFKTFDNKPDVAQFAFHTAFTNGNEFTPNVEQKSLDIRCLVFYDE
;
A
#
# COMPACT_ATOMS: atom_id res chain seq x y z
N MET A 1 -8.96 12.90 -25.89
CA MET A 1 -9.50 13.38 -24.61
C MET A 1 -8.42 13.14 -23.58
N GLU A 2 -7.89 14.21 -22.97
CA GLU A 2 -6.89 14.09 -21.91
C GLU A 2 -7.52 13.36 -20.72
N THR A 3 -6.92 12.24 -20.33
CA THR A 3 -7.46 11.33 -19.30
C THR A 3 -7.04 11.71 -17.89
N THR A 4 -6.23 12.76 -17.71
CA THR A 4 -5.78 13.24 -16.39
C THR A 4 -5.46 14.73 -16.45
N ASN A 5 -5.53 15.44 -15.32
CA ASN A 5 -5.17 16.86 -15.18
C ASN A 5 -3.72 17.09 -14.69
N TRP A 6 -2.83 16.09 -14.85
CA TRP A 6 -1.46 16.13 -14.35
C TRP A 6 -0.47 15.55 -15.37
N ILE A 7 0.80 15.98 -15.26
CA ILE A 7 1.91 15.49 -16.09
C ILE A 7 2.95 14.86 -15.16
N LEU A 8 3.38 13.64 -15.46
CA LEU A 8 4.47 12.99 -14.73
C LEU A 8 5.82 13.62 -15.11
N ALA A 9 6.56 14.05 -14.08
CA ALA A 9 7.95 14.45 -14.22
C ALA A 9 8.86 13.40 -13.56
N PRO A 10 9.76 12.73 -14.29
CA PRO A 10 10.68 11.79 -13.68
C PRO A 10 11.67 12.53 -12.79
N LEU A 11 11.80 12.09 -11.54
CA LEU A 11 12.72 12.68 -10.56
C LEU A 11 13.67 11.63 -9.98
N ARG A 12 14.92 12.04 -9.78
CA ARG A 12 15.86 11.31 -8.93
C ARG A 12 15.65 11.72 -7.48
N VAL A 13 15.33 10.75 -6.64
CA VAL A 13 15.07 10.91 -5.20
C VAL A 13 15.97 9.95 -4.44
N THR A 14 16.43 10.35 -3.25
CA THR A 14 17.17 9.44 -2.37
C THR A 14 16.17 8.56 -1.62
N ILE A 15 16.28 7.24 -1.80
CA ILE A 15 15.46 6.24 -1.11
C ILE A 15 16.40 5.42 -0.22
N ARG A 16 16.08 5.34 1.07
CA ARG A 16 16.92 4.73 2.09
C ARG A 16 16.54 3.27 2.28
N ASP A 17 17.53 2.39 2.30
CA ASP A 17 17.33 0.98 2.59
C ASP A 17 17.11 0.77 4.10
N LEU A 18 16.00 0.13 4.47
CA LEU A 18 15.67 -0.27 5.83
C LEU A 18 16.31 -1.59 6.26
N ARG A 19 17.00 -2.29 5.37
CA ARG A 19 17.62 -3.58 5.69
C ARG A 19 18.54 -3.47 6.92
N GLY A 20 18.27 -4.31 7.93
CA GLY A 20 18.97 -4.29 9.23
C GLY A 20 18.53 -3.17 10.18
N LYS A 21 17.58 -2.32 9.78
CA LYS A 21 17.01 -1.21 10.54
C LYS A 21 15.47 -1.27 10.54
N GLU A 22 14.90 -2.44 10.28
CA GLU A 22 13.46 -2.63 10.13
C GLU A 22 12.68 -2.16 11.38
N LYS A 23 13.29 -2.28 12.57
CA LYS A 23 12.71 -1.85 13.86
C LYS A 23 12.81 -0.33 14.12
N SER A 24 13.45 0.45 13.26
CA SER A 24 13.57 1.90 13.43
C SER A 24 12.33 2.67 12.95
N VAL A 25 11.37 1.97 12.34
CA VAL A 25 10.11 2.54 11.86
C VAL A 25 8.92 1.84 12.52
N ASN A 26 7.83 2.57 12.74
CA ASN A 26 6.58 2.01 13.24
C ASN A 26 5.36 2.74 12.65
N LEU A 27 4.20 2.10 12.77
CA LEU A 27 2.95 2.62 12.22
C LEU A 27 2.52 3.97 12.80
N ASP A 28 2.63 4.19 14.12
CA ASP A 28 2.14 5.43 14.74
C ASP A 28 3.03 6.64 14.47
N THR A 29 4.31 6.44 14.15
CA THR A 29 5.26 7.52 13.89
C THR A 29 5.53 7.71 12.40
N ASN A 30 5.75 6.62 11.66
CA ASN A 30 6.18 6.65 10.27
C ASN A 30 5.08 6.31 9.26
N ALA A 31 3.92 5.82 9.75
CA ALA A 31 2.89 5.15 8.95
C ALA A 31 3.40 3.88 8.22
N LEU A 32 4.50 3.30 8.68
CA LEU A 32 5.16 2.14 8.09
C LEU A 32 5.76 1.23 9.16
N GLU A 33 5.61 -0.07 8.98
CA GLU A 33 6.30 -1.11 9.74
C GLU A 33 6.63 -2.31 8.85
N VAL A 34 7.71 -3.03 9.20
CA VAL A 34 8.08 -4.30 8.56
C VAL A 34 7.75 -5.43 9.52
N LEU A 35 6.91 -6.36 9.08
CA LEU A 35 6.55 -7.56 9.83
C LEU A 35 7.03 -8.82 9.11
N LYS A 36 7.15 -9.91 9.86
CA LYS A 36 7.38 -11.25 9.30
C LYS A 36 6.05 -11.95 9.05
N TYR A 37 5.94 -12.60 7.91
CA TYR A 37 4.82 -13.47 7.57
C TYR A 37 5.25 -14.93 7.75
N GLN A 38 4.54 -15.64 8.61
CA GLN A 38 4.78 -17.05 8.96
C GLN A 38 3.59 -17.96 8.58
N GLY A 39 2.71 -17.45 7.72
CA GLY A 39 1.56 -18.21 7.22
C GLY A 39 1.94 -19.17 6.10
N SER A 40 0.93 -19.88 5.61
CA SER A 40 1.07 -21.03 4.70
C SER A 40 0.92 -20.67 3.22
N VAL A 41 0.38 -19.50 2.89
CA VAL A 41 0.08 -19.10 1.51
C VAL A 41 1.23 -18.28 0.94
N HIS A 42 1.97 -18.86 -0.01
CA HIS A 42 3.16 -18.22 -0.62
C HIS A 42 3.00 -17.85 -2.10
N GLY A 43 1.91 -18.29 -2.74
CA GLY A 43 1.61 -18.06 -4.15
C GLY A 43 0.41 -17.14 -4.37
N GLU A 44 0.03 -17.00 -5.63
CA GLU A 44 -1.27 -16.41 -6.00
C GLU A 44 -2.41 -17.35 -5.63
N PHE A 45 -3.62 -16.78 -5.57
CA PHE A 45 -4.84 -17.51 -5.28
C PHE A 45 -5.97 -16.94 -6.14
N GLU A 46 -6.96 -17.78 -6.40
CA GLU A 46 -8.18 -17.40 -7.10
C GLU A 46 -9.18 -16.78 -6.11
N GLU A 47 -10.09 -15.96 -6.64
CA GLU A 47 -11.21 -15.41 -5.88
C GLU A 47 -12.09 -16.55 -5.32
N ASP A 48 -12.57 -16.39 -4.08
CA ASP A 48 -13.35 -17.36 -3.30
C ASP A 48 -12.66 -18.70 -2.98
N SER A 49 -11.38 -18.84 -3.30
CA SER A 49 -10.61 -20.06 -3.01
C SER A 49 -10.30 -20.22 -1.52
N GLU A 50 -10.07 -21.47 -1.08
CA GLU A 50 -9.62 -21.76 0.29
C GLU A 50 -8.26 -21.11 0.61
N ALA A 51 -7.39 -20.96 -0.39
CA ALA A 51 -6.12 -20.26 -0.24
C ALA A 51 -6.33 -18.77 0.07
N GLN A 52 -7.28 -18.11 -0.61
CA GLN A 52 -7.63 -16.71 -0.29
C GLN A 52 -8.16 -16.58 1.13
N LYS A 53 -9.12 -17.45 1.52
CA LYS A 53 -9.73 -17.43 2.87
C LYS A 53 -8.66 -17.63 3.95
N THR A 54 -7.82 -18.65 3.79
CA THR A 54 -6.71 -18.95 4.70
C THR A 54 -5.77 -17.75 4.82
N TYR A 55 -5.38 -17.15 3.70
CA TYR A 55 -4.49 -15.99 3.71
C TYR A 55 -5.14 -14.77 4.40
N TYR A 56 -6.43 -14.56 4.19
CA TYR A 56 -7.17 -13.47 4.82
C TYR A 56 -7.28 -13.65 6.33
N GLU A 57 -7.52 -14.87 6.80
CA GLU A 57 -7.51 -15.22 8.22
C GLU A 57 -6.12 -14.97 8.83
N GLU A 58 -5.06 -15.47 8.20
CA GLU A 58 -3.68 -15.29 8.67
C GLU A 58 -3.28 -13.81 8.77
N ILE A 59 -3.59 -13.00 7.74
CA ILE A 59 -3.30 -11.56 7.76
C ILE A 59 -4.14 -10.85 8.82
N SER A 60 -5.42 -11.19 8.93
CA SER A 60 -6.31 -10.61 9.94
C SER A 60 -5.82 -10.91 11.35
N ASP A 61 -5.37 -12.13 11.64
CA ASP A 61 -4.84 -12.53 12.94
C ASP A 61 -3.53 -11.82 13.27
N ILE A 62 -2.63 -11.69 12.29
CA ILE A 62 -1.38 -10.95 12.48
C ILE A 62 -1.68 -9.48 12.79
N LEU A 63 -2.57 -8.83 12.03
CA LEU A 63 -2.94 -7.43 12.25
C LEU A 63 -3.67 -7.22 13.59
N LYS A 64 -4.66 -8.06 13.92
CA LYS A 64 -5.34 -8.02 15.23
C LYS A 64 -4.35 -8.14 16.38
N LYS A 65 -3.47 -9.15 16.34
CA LYS A 65 -2.46 -9.37 17.38
C LYS A 65 -1.45 -8.22 17.47
N ARG A 66 -0.97 -7.72 16.34
CA ARG A 66 0.04 -6.65 16.31
C ARG A 66 -0.53 -5.31 16.79
N LEU A 67 -1.76 -5.01 16.42
CA LEU A 67 -2.36 -3.69 16.61
C LEU A 67 -3.27 -3.62 17.85
N GLY A 68 -3.69 -4.76 18.41
CA GLY A 68 -4.75 -4.80 19.42
C GLY A 68 -6.12 -4.47 18.83
N ALA A 69 -6.31 -4.73 17.54
CA ALA A 69 -7.58 -4.49 16.85
C ALA A 69 -8.60 -5.58 17.18
N SER A 70 -9.87 -5.20 17.29
CA SER A 70 -10.97 -6.13 17.55
C SER A 70 -11.46 -6.79 16.27
N ARG A 71 -11.40 -6.08 15.15
CA ARG A 71 -11.86 -6.57 13.84
C ARG A 71 -10.97 -6.08 12.71
N VAL A 72 -10.71 -6.98 11.76
CA VAL A 72 -10.06 -6.68 10.50
C VAL A 72 -10.99 -7.14 9.37
N LEU A 73 -11.24 -6.28 8.40
CA LEU A 73 -12.00 -6.57 7.19
C LEU A 73 -11.10 -6.33 5.98
N ILE A 74 -10.76 -7.40 5.27
CA ILE A 74 -10.05 -7.31 3.99
C ILE A 74 -11.09 -7.10 2.89
N TYR A 75 -10.95 -6.02 2.13
CA TYR A 75 -11.95 -5.62 1.13
C TYR A 75 -11.42 -5.57 -0.30
N HIS A 76 -10.10 -5.65 -0.49
CA HIS A 76 -9.51 -5.62 -1.82
C HIS A 76 -8.11 -6.22 -1.81
N TYR A 77 -7.69 -6.77 -2.95
CA TYR A 77 -6.32 -7.20 -3.18
C TYR A 77 -5.89 -6.96 -4.63
N PHE A 78 -4.58 -6.82 -4.86
CA PHE A 78 -3.98 -6.78 -6.19
C PHE A 78 -2.73 -7.66 -6.22
N PHE A 79 -2.65 -8.54 -7.22
CA PHE A 79 -1.36 -9.12 -7.61
C PHE A 79 -0.62 -8.14 -8.50
N ARG A 80 0.70 -8.01 -8.29
CA ARG A 80 1.56 -7.16 -9.13
C ARG A 80 2.73 -7.98 -9.66
N SER A 81 2.95 -7.92 -10.97
CA SER A 81 4.06 -8.59 -11.65
C SER A 81 5.17 -7.60 -12.04
N ARG A 82 6.43 -8.02 -11.96
CA ARG A 82 7.62 -7.19 -12.28
C ARG A 82 8.44 -7.79 -13.42
N GLY A 83 7.76 -8.30 -14.43
CA GLY A 83 8.38 -8.78 -15.67
C GLY A 83 8.70 -7.65 -16.67
N THR A 84 9.22 -8.05 -17.83
CA THR A 84 9.02 -7.31 -19.08
C THR A 84 7.52 -7.26 -19.33
N PRO A 85 6.89 -6.09 -19.46
CA PRO A 85 5.47 -6.05 -19.78
C PRO A 85 5.26 -6.84 -21.08
N SER A 86 4.32 -7.78 -21.09
CA SER A 86 3.86 -8.30 -22.38
C SER A 86 3.25 -7.12 -23.16
N ILE A 87 3.26 -7.16 -24.49
CA ILE A 87 2.75 -6.06 -25.34
C ILE A 87 1.30 -5.69 -24.97
N GLU A 88 0.56 -6.60 -24.35
CA GLU A 88 -0.83 -6.46 -23.90
C GLU A 88 -0.96 -5.70 -22.55
N GLU A 89 0.07 -5.66 -21.71
CA GLU A 89 0.04 -5.06 -20.36
C GLU A 89 0.26 -3.54 -20.35
N GLN A 90 0.55 -2.89 -21.48
CA GLN A 90 0.65 -1.43 -21.56
C GLN A 90 -0.73 -0.73 -21.43
N HIS A 91 -1.82 -1.50 -21.52
CA HIS A 91 -3.21 -1.09 -21.33
C HIS A 91 -3.91 -1.96 -20.27
N ASP A 92 -3.27 -2.16 -19.12
CA ASP A 92 -3.73 -3.16 -18.17
C ASP A 92 -4.91 -2.68 -17.29
N ASP A 93 -6.12 -3.07 -17.69
CA ASP A 93 -7.35 -2.90 -16.91
C ASP A 93 -7.30 -3.59 -15.52
N ARG A 94 -6.43 -4.61 -15.34
CA ARG A 94 -6.30 -5.40 -14.11
C ARG A 94 -5.31 -4.79 -13.10
N HIS A 95 -4.58 -3.74 -13.48
CA HIS A 95 -3.62 -3.07 -12.61
C HIS A 95 -2.53 -4.03 -12.06
N ASN A 96 -2.02 -4.97 -12.84
CA ASN A 96 -0.93 -5.88 -12.49
C ASN A 96 0.45 -5.20 -12.51
N ASN A 97 0.58 -4.04 -13.15
CA ASN A 97 1.85 -3.31 -13.20
C ASN A 97 2.11 -2.49 -11.91
N PRO A 98 3.37 -2.34 -11.48
CA PRO A 98 3.73 -1.42 -10.41
C PRO A 98 3.44 0.05 -10.78
N ILE A 99 3.06 0.86 -9.79
CA ILE A 99 2.69 2.27 -9.98
C ILE A 99 3.91 3.18 -9.71
N PHE A 100 4.34 3.95 -10.70
CA PHE A 100 5.55 4.80 -10.67
C PHE A 100 5.28 6.28 -10.37
N TYR A 101 4.31 6.55 -9.50
CA TYR A 101 4.12 7.86 -8.90
C TYR A 101 3.73 7.72 -7.42
N PRO A 102 4.16 8.65 -6.55
CA PRO A 102 3.70 8.72 -5.16
C PRO A 102 2.18 8.81 -5.08
N HIS A 103 1.56 7.89 -4.35
CA HIS A 103 0.11 7.93 -4.11
C HIS A 103 -0.31 7.42 -2.73
N VAL A 104 -1.51 7.85 -2.32
CA VAL A 104 -2.34 7.20 -1.32
C VAL A 104 -3.61 6.76 -2.02
N ASP A 105 -4.02 5.50 -1.82
CA ASP A 105 -5.06 4.84 -2.62
C ASP A 105 -6.44 5.51 -2.55
N VAL A 106 -6.77 6.06 -1.38
CA VAL A 106 -8.07 6.66 -1.12
C VAL A 106 -7.85 7.91 -0.28
N ALA A 107 -8.33 9.05 -0.76
CA ALA A 107 -8.29 10.30 -0.02
C ALA A 107 -9.17 10.23 1.23
N ALA A 108 -8.76 10.91 2.30
CA ALA A 108 -9.44 10.89 3.59
C ALA A 108 -10.93 11.24 3.48
N ALA A 109 -11.29 12.19 2.60
CA ALA A 109 -12.68 12.60 2.38
C ALA A 109 -13.59 11.51 1.78
N LYS A 110 -13.02 10.46 1.16
CA LYS A 110 -13.76 9.34 0.57
C LYS A 110 -13.87 8.14 1.50
N ILE A 111 -13.11 8.12 2.59
CA ILE A 111 -13.09 7.00 3.55
C ILE A 111 -14.46 6.74 4.17
N PRO A 112 -15.24 7.75 4.63
CA PRO A 112 -16.56 7.47 5.21
C PRO A 112 -17.50 6.74 4.23
N SER A 113 -17.53 7.17 2.97
CA SER A 113 -18.34 6.51 1.93
C SER A 113 -17.85 5.10 1.61
N LEU A 114 -16.54 4.84 1.67
CA LEU A 114 -15.98 3.50 1.51
C LEU A 114 -16.42 2.59 2.66
N VAL A 115 -16.32 3.04 3.90
CA VAL A 115 -16.72 2.28 5.10
C VAL A 115 -18.22 1.98 5.06
N GLU A 116 -19.06 2.97 4.74
CA GLU A 116 -20.51 2.80 4.56
C GLU A 116 -20.84 1.79 3.45
N LYS A 117 -20.15 1.85 2.30
CA LYS A 117 -20.35 0.88 1.22
C LYS A 117 -20.03 -0.57 1.64
N LEU A 118 -19.00 -0.75 2.47
CA LEU A 118 -18.51 -2.08 2.87
C LEU A 118 -19.29 -2.68 4.05
N LEU A 119 -19.76 -1.87 4.98
CA LEU A 119 -20.41 -2.32 6.21
C LEU A 119 -21.93 -2.11 6.22
N GLY A 120 -22.44 -1.26 5.34
CA GLY A 120 -23.77 -0.68 5.47
C GLY A 120 -23.79 0.50 6.45
N LYS A 121 -24.83 1.34 6.33
CA LYS A 121 -24.93 2.62 7.02
C LYS A 121 -24.85 2.51 8.55
N GLU A 122 -25.69 1.68 9.16
CA GLU A 122 -25.77 1.57 10.63
C GLU A 122 -24.45 1.09 11.24
N GLU A 123 -23.82 0.08 10.64
CA GLU A 123 -22.57 -0.46 11.14
C GLU A 123 -21.40 0.51 10.91
N ALA A 124 -21.38 1.20 9.77
CA ALA A 124 -20.37 2.23 9.50
C ALA A 124 -20.47 3.39 10.50
N GLU A 125 -21.69 3.86 10.80
CA GLU A 125 -21.92 4.91 11.80
C GLU A 125 -21.37 4.51 13.17
N ARG A 126 -21.56 3.25 13.60
CA ARG A 126 -20.99 2.71 14.84
C ARG A 126 -19.47 2.59 14.78
N ALA A 127 -18.94 1.97 13.73
CA ALA A 127 -17.52 1.69 13.58
C ALA A 127 -16.67 2.97 13.51
N MET A 128 -17.22 4.04 12.91
CA MET A 128 -16.54 5.34 12.80
C MET A 128 -16.61 6.19 14.08
N GLN A 129 -17.32 5.77 15.14
CA GLN A 129 -17.26 6.46 16.45
C GLN A 129 -15.94 6.21 17.18
N HIS A 130 -15.25 5.12 16.86
CA HIS A 130 -14.00 4.71 17.50
C HIS A 130 -12.80 4.90 16.56
N ARG A 131 -11.60 4.58 17.04
CA ARG A 131 -10.45 4.50 16.14
C ARG A 131 -10.73 3.46 15.05
N PHE A 132 -10.39 3.81 13.81
CA PHE A 132 -10.28 2.86 12.71
C PHE A 132 -9.19 3.29 11.74
N GLN A 133 -8.66 2.32 11.00
CA GLN A 133 -7.57 2.53 10.06
C GLN A 133 -7.88 1.86 8.73
N VAL A 134 -7.31 2.41 7.66
CA VAL A 134 -7.09 1.67 6.42
C VAL A 134 -5.60 1.33 6.35
N ILE A 135 -5.31 0.04 6.31
CA ILE A 135 -3.96 -0.50 6.26
C ILE A 135 -3.79 -1.28 4.98
N ASN A 136 -2.67 -1.04 4.31
CA ASN A 136 -2.20 -1.89 3.24
C ASN A 136 -1.15 -2.86 3.78
N VAL A 137 -1.22 -4.10 3.30
CA VAL A 137 -0.19 -5.11 3.51
C VAL A 137 0.39 -5.47 2.16
N TRP A 138 1.66 -5.13 1.96
CA TRP A 138 2.39 -5.45 0.74
C TRP A 138 3.44 -6.52 1.00
N ARG A 139 3.40 -7.61 0.25
CA ARG A 139 4.25 -8.78 0.45
C ARG A 139 4.74 -9.37 -0.88
N PRO A 140 6.04 -9.68 -1.03
CA PRO A 140 6.52 -10.52 -2.12
C PRO A 140 5.88 -11.91 -2.13
N LEU A 141 5.72 -12.48 -3.32
CA LEU A 141 5.27 -13.86 -3.49
C LEU A 141 6.38 -14.70 -4.12
N GLY A 142 6.27 -16.03 -3.93
CA GLY A 142 7.22 -16.99 -4.48
C GLY A 142 8.55 -17.04 -3.72
N SER A 143 9.54 -17.67 -4.35
CA SER A 143 10.86 -17.95 -3.76
C SER A 143 11.87 -16.82 -3.97
N ASN A 144 11.69 -16.02 -5.03
CA ASN A 144 12.64 -14.99 -5.43
C ASN A 144 12.40 -13.68 -4.64
N PRO A 145 13.45 -13.04 -4.11
CA PRO A 145 13.31 -11.73 -3.49
C PRO A 145 13.00 -10.66 -4.54
N ILE A 146 12.34 -9.58 -4.10
CA ILE A 146 12.10 -8.40 -4.94
C ILE A 146 13.39 -7.59 -5.04
N THR A 147 13.96 -7.55 -6.25
CA THR A 147 15.16 -6.79 -6.59
C THR A 147 14.92 -5.78 -7.71
N HIS A 148 13.88 -5.98 -8.52
CA HIS A 148 13.48 -5.10 -9.61
C HIS A 148 12.20 -4.37 -9.24
N LYS A 149 12.09 -3.07 -9.53
CA LYS A 149 10.89 -2.24 -9.24
C LYS A 149 10.35 -2.43 -7.80
N PRO A 150 11.18 -2.31 -6.75
CA PRO A 150 10.75 -2.45 -5.36
C PRO A 150 9.75 -1.35 -4.95
N LEU A 151 9.00 -1.61 -3.88
CA LEU A 151 8.11 -0.63 -3.27
C LEU A 151 8.91 0.30 -2.36
N ALA A 152 8.69 1.61 -2.51
CA ALA A 152 9.12 2.64 -1.59
C ALA A 152 7.91 3.22 -0.86
N ILE A 153 8.10 3.55 0.42
CA ILE A 153 7.10 4.14 1.31
C ILE A 153 7.69 5.39 1.95
N CYS A 154 6.94 6.49 1.94
CA CYS A 154 7.36 7.78 2.48
C CYS A 154 7.14 7.82 4.00
N ASP A 155 8.15 8.32 4.72
CA ASP A 155 8.08 8.57 6.17
C ASP A 155 7.10 9.73 6.43
N TYR A 156 5.99 9.45 7.11
CA TYR A 156 4.96 10.46 7.38
C TYR A 156 5.52 11.72 8.05
N ARG A 157 6.54 11.60 8.92
CA ARG A 157 7.15 12.75 9.61
C ARG A 157 7.80 13.77 8.68
N SER A 158 8.07 13.38 7.44
CA SER A 158 8.67 14.25 6.44
C SER A 158 7.65 14.94 5.54
N ILE A 159 6.36 14.63 5.71
CA ILE A 159 5.26 15.19 4.92
C ILE A 159 4.71 16.43 5.62
N ASP A 160 4.69 17.56 4.93
CA ASP A 160 3.90 18.73 5.30
C ASP A 160 2.49 18.56 4.71
N VAL A 161 1.53 18.13 5.53
CA VAL A 161 0.18 17.76 5.07
C VAL A 161 -0.52 18.91 4.32
N ASP A 162 -0.30 20.15 4.74
CA ASP A 162 -0.96 21.32 4.13
C ASP A 162 -0.35 21.72 2.79
N LYS A 163 0.93 21.41 2.57
CA LYS A 163 1.69 21.87 1.38
C LYS A 163 1.93 20.77 0.36
N ASP A 164 2.13 19.55 0.82
CA ASP A 164 2.65 18.46 -0.02
C ASP A 164 1.54 17.59 -0.60
N VAL A 165 0.36 17.61 0.01
CA VAL A 165 -0.74 16.68 -0.28
C VAL A 165 -1.70 17.31 -1.28
N HIS A 166 -1.74 16.76 -2.49
CA HIS A 166 -2.65 17.22 -3.54
C HIS A 166 -3.63 16.12 -3.91
N SER A 167 -4.92 16.40 -3.78
CA SER A 167 -5.98 15.54 -4.30
C SER A 167 -5.98 15.58 -5.83
N PHE A 168 -6.07 14.43 -6.47
CA PHE A 168 -6.35 14.31 -7.89
C PHE A 168 -7.35 13.19 -8.13
N ASP A 169 -8.13 13.32 -9.20
CA ASP A 169 -9.09 12.29 -9.62
C ASP A 169 -8.40 11.30 -10.57
N ILE A 170 -8.57 10.01 -10.31
CA ILE A 170 -8.24 8.96 -11.27
C ILE A 170 -9.43 8.83 -12.23
N LEU A 171 -9.29 9.35 -13.46
CA LEU A 171 -10.33 9.24 -14.48
C LEU A 171 -10.09 7.96 -15.31
N GLY A 172 -10.82 6.89 -14.97
CA GLY A 172 -10.79 5.64 -15.72
C GLY A 172 -11.44 4.50 -14.94
N ILE A 173 -12.39 3.80 -15.57
CA ILE A 173 -13.04 2.56 -15.12
C ILE A 173 -13.75 2.65 -13.75
N GLY A 174 -14.84 3.44 -13.68
CA GLY A 174 -15.87 3.30 -12.64
C GLY A 174 -15.49 3.72 -11.21
N TYR A 175 -14.27 4.21 -10.98
CA TYR A 175 -13.79 4.65 -9.67
C TYR A 175 -13.39 6.13 -9.73
N THR A 176 -14.15 6.99 -9.06
CA THR A 176 -13.71 8.36 -8.74
C THR A 176 -12.90 8.30 -7.45
N GLY A 177 -11.70 7.73 -7.56
CA GLY A 177 -10.73 7.76 -6.48
C GLY A 177 -10.08 9.14 -6.45
N ALA A 178 -10.37 9.93 -5.43
CA ALA A 178 -9.46 10.99 -5.05
C ALA A 178 -8.25 10.28 -4.44
N ALA A 179 -7.09 10.35 -5.09
CA ALA A 179 -5.84 9.90 -4.51
C ALA A 179 -5.03 11.14 -4.12
N TYR A 180 -4.21 11.04 -3.09
CA TYR A 180 -3.23 12.08 -2.83
C TYR A 180 -1.99 11.80 -3.66
N THR A 181 -1.36 12.84 -4.21
CA THR A 181 0.01 12.77 -4.72
C THR A 181 0.85 13.91 -4.16
N ILE A 182 2.16 13.84 -4.39
CA ILE A 182 3.15 14.80 -3.92
C ILE A 182 3.67 15.63 -5.10
N SER A 183 3.82 16.94 -4.87
CA SER A 183 4.47 17.84 -5.84
C SER A 183 5.95 17.48 -6.10
N PRO A 184 6.44 17.57 -7.34
CA PRO A 184 7.86 17.35 -7.64
C PRO A 184 8.81 18.32 -6.91
N ASN A 185 8.31 19.46 -6.44
CA ASN A 185 9.11 20.51 -5.80
C ASN A 185 9.61 20.12 -4.40
N VAL A 186 9.08 19.07 -3.78
CA VAL A 186 9.41 18.66 -2.40
C VAL A 186 10.28 17.40 -2.35
N LYS A 187 10.89 17.03 -3.48
CA LYS A 187 11.73 15.82 -3.60
C LYS A 187 12.86 15.68 -2.57
N ASN A 188 13.35 16.79 -2.01
CA ASN A 188 14.45 16.82 -1.06
C ASN A 188 13.99 16.95 0.40
N THR A 189 12.69 17.15 0.66
CA THR A 189 12.15 17.23 2.03
C THR A 189 11.66 15.87 2.51
N HIS A 190 11.23 15.01 1.58
CA HIS A 190 10.68 13.69 1.91
C HIS A 190 11.75 12.64 2.15
N THR A 191 11.53 11.83 3.18
CA THR A 191 12.33 10.65 3.48
C THR A 191 11.59 9.41 2.98
N TRP A 192 12.20 8.72 2.02
CA TRP A 192 11.64 7.49 1.45
C TRP A 192 12.41 6.27 1.95
N TYR A 193 11.69 5.19 2.21
CA TYR A 193 12.23 3.91 2.63
C TYR A 193 11.87 2.80 1.66
N TYR A 194 12.76 1.83 1.49
CA TYR A 194 12.49 0.54 0.88
C TYR A 194 13.21 -0.56 1.66
N LEU A 195 12.93 -1.83 1.37
CA LEU A 195 13.63 -2.95 1.96
C LEU A 195 14.32 -3.76 0.86
N SER A 196 15.65 -3.75 0.84
CA SER A 196 16.39 -4.48 -0.20
C SER A 196 16.22 -6.00 -0.09
N GLN A 197 16.16 -6.65 -1.25
CA GLN A 197 16.00 -8.11 -1.37
C GLN A 197 14.83 -8.64 -0.53
N MET A 198 13.71 -7.92 -0.52
CA MET A 198 12.57 -8.28 0.31
C MET A 198 12.00 -9.63 -0.11
N ARG A 199 11.79 -10.52 0.86
CA ARG A 199 11.38 -11.90 0.66
C ARG A 199 9.90 -12.15 0.99
N SER A 200 9.37 -13.30 0.60
CA SER A 200 7.95 -13.66 0.84
C SER A 200 7.59 -13.94 2.31
N ASP A 201 8.59 -14.07 3.19
CA ASP A 201 8.42 -14.08 4.66
C ASP A 201 8.43 -12.68 5.27
N GLU A 202 8.51 -11.61 4.47
CA GLU A 202 8.58 -10.22 4.89
C GLU A 202 7.44 -9.43 4.28
N MET A 203 6.78 -8.60 5.08
CA MET A 203 5.70 -7.74 4.59
C MET A 203 5.86 -6.32 5.12
N PHE A 204 5.54 -5.37 4.24
CA PHE A 204 5.30 -4.00 4.63
C PHE A 204 3.86 -3.89 5.08
N VAL A 205 3.67 -3.31 6.26
CA VAL A 205 2.37 -2.88 6.76
C VAL A 205 2.43 -1.37 6.85
N PHE A 206 1.52 -0.68 6.17
CA PHE A 206 1.53 0.77 6.12
C PHE A 206 0.12 1.34 6.08
N LYS A 207 -0.05 2.56 6.58
CA LYS A 207 -1.35 3.22 6.66
C LYS A 207 -1.66 3.93 5.35
N THR A 208 -2.90 3.84 4.91
CA THR A 208 -3.47 4.77 3.92
C THR A 208 -4.49 5.70 4.58
N PHE A 209 -4.96 5.37 5.79
CA PHE A 209 -5.77 6.25 6.64
C PHE A 209 -5.73 5.82 8.12
N ASP A 210 -5.83 6.77 9.04
CA ASP A 210 -6.02 6.58 10.48
C ASP A 210 -6.76 7.81 11.01
N ASN A 211 -7.91 7.62 11.66
CA ASN A 211 -8.67 8.73 12.25
C ASN A 211 -8.16 9.15 13.63
N LYS A 212 -7.21 8.42 14.24
CA LYS A 212 -6.65 8.82 15.53
C LYS A 212 -5.83 10.11 15.38
N PRO A 213 -6.06 11.11 16.24
CA PRO A 213 -5.21 12.31 16.25
C PRO A 213 -3.80 11.98 16.73
N ASP A 214 -2.83 12.85 16.40
CA ASP A 214 -1.45 12.82 16.90
C ASP A 214 -0.61 11.58 16.52
N VAL A 215 -1.09 10.75 15.59
CA VAL A 215 -0.31 9.67 14.98
C VAL A 215 -0.19 9.88 13.48
N ALA A 216 0.76 9.19 12.86
CA ALA A 216 0.89 9.17 11.42
C ALA A 216 -0.40 8.63 10.78
N GLN A 217 -0.96 9.41 9.84
CA GLN A 217 -2.29 9.17 9.29
C GLN A 217 -2.27 8.33 8.01
N PHE A 218 -1.22 8.47 7.20
CA PHE A 218 -1.08 7.76 5.93
C PHE A 218 0.40 7.74 5.51
N ALA A 219 0.74 6.93 4.51
CA ALA A 219 2.03 6.99 3.85
C ALA A 219 1.84 6.98 2.33
N PHE A 220 2.51 7.90 1.64
CA PHE A 220 2.66 7.78 0.19
C PHE A 220 3.50 6.56 -0.13
N HIS A 221 3.14 5.84 -1.19
CA HIS A 221 3.92 4.72 -1.68
C HIS A 221 4.03 4.76 -3.20
N THR A 222 5.10 4.14 -3.71
CA THR A 222 5.38 4.10 -5.15
C THR A 222 6.40 3.01 -5.46
N ALA A 223 6.34 2.43 -6.66
CA ALA A 223 7.45 1.65 -7.19
C ALA A 223 8.54 2.58 -7.74
N PHE A 224 9.80 2.17 -7.64
CA PHE A 224 10.92 2.94 -8.19
C PHE A 224 11.92 2.07 -8.93
N THR A 225 12.70 2.69 -9.81
CA THR A 225 13.83 2.05 -10.49
C THR A 225 15.12 2.26 -9.68
N ASN A 226 15.73 1.16 -9.23
CA ASN A 226 16.93 1.17 -8.38
C ASN A 226 18.23 0.90 -9.16
N GLY A 227 18.19 0.95 -10.50
CA GLY A 227 19.33 0.67 -11.37
C GLY A 227 19.73 -0.81 -11.44
N ASN A 228 19.08 -1.70 -10.70
CA ASN A 228 19.30 -3.13 -10.83
C ASN A 228 18.80 -3.62 -12.20
N GLU A 229 19.64 -4.40 -12.87
CA GLU A 229 19.27 -5.04 -14.11
C GLU A 229 18.09 -5.99 -13.88
N PHE A 230 17.11 -5.92 -14.77
CA PHE A 230 16.08 -6.94 -14.84
C PHE A 230 16.73 -8.26 -15.22
N THR A 231 16.55 -9.31 -14.42
CA THR A 231 16.95 -10.67 -14.82
C THR A 231 15.80 -11.31 -15.60
N PRO A 232 15.94 -11.52 -16.92
CA PRO A 232 14.90 -12.17 -17.70
C PRO A 232 14.58 -13.55 -17.14
N ASN A 233 13.30 -13.93 -17.18
CA ASN A 233 12.76 -15.20 -16.70
C ASN A 233 12.76 -15.40 -15.16
N VAL A 234 13.13 -14.39 -14.37
CA VAL A 234 12.91 -14.41 -12.91
C VAL A 234 11.62 -13.66 -12.61
N GLU A 235 10.54 -14.42 -12.43
CA GLU A 235 9.26 -13.83 -12.05
C GLU A 235 9.34 -13.26 -10.63
N GLN A 236 9.01 -11.97 -10.51
CA GLN A 236 8.99 -11.22 -9.25
C GLN A 236 7.60 -10.65 -9.05
N LYS A 237 6.83 -11.31 -8.18
CA LYS A 237 5.44 -10.97 -7.90
C LYS A 237 5.26 -10.45 -6.49
N SER A 238 4.25 -9.64 -6.29
CA SER A 238 3.82 -9.21 -4.97
C SER A 238 2.31 -9.20 -4.86
N LEU A 239 1.83 -9.22 -3.63
CA LEU A 239 0.44 -9.04 -3.27
C LEU A 239 0.31 -7.78 -2.43
N ASP A 240 -0.65 -6.94 -2.82
CA ASP A 240 -1.13 -5.80 -2.04
C ASP A 240 -2.52 -6.16 -1.52
N ILE A 241 -2.73 -6.16 -0.20
CA ILE A 241 -4.04 -6.28 0.42
C ILE A 241 -4.42 -4.97 1.08
N ARG A 242 -5.69 -4.57 0.95
CA ARG A 242 -6.27 -3.45 1.67
C ARG A 242 -7.24 -3.92 2.76
N CYS A 243 -6.99 -3.45 3.96
CA CYS A 243 -7.69 -3.81 5.18
C CYS A 243 -8.34 -2.59 5.82
N LEU A 244 -9.59 -2.73 6.27
CA LEU A 244 -10.14 -1.91 7.33
C LEU A 244 -9.85 -2.55 8.68
N VAL A 245 -9.34 -1.77 9.63
CA VAL A 245 -8.97 -2.23 10.96
C VAL A 245 -9.74 -1.40 11.99
N PHE A 246 -10.52 -2.07 12.83
CA PHE A 246 -11.39 -1.45 13.83
C PHE A 246 -10.98 -1.82 15.24
N TYR A 247 -11.28 -0.92 16.17
CA TYR A 247 -10.96 -1.01 17.59
C TYR A 247 -12.24 -0.82 18.40
N ASP A 248 -12.35 -1.46 19.55
CA ASP A 248 -13.52 -1.36 20.43
C ASP A 248 -13.48 -0.10 21.33
N GLU A 249 -12.34 0.62 21.35
CA GLU A 249 -12.11 1.87 22.09
C GLU A 249 -11.55 2.96 21.16
#